data_AF-A0A7K3X2P0-F1
#
_entry.id   AF-A0A7K3X2P0-F1
#
_cell.length_a   1.000
_cell.length_b   1.000
_cell.length_c   1.000
_cell.angle_alpha   90.00
_cell.angle_beta   90.00
_cell.angle_gamma   90.00
#
_symmetry.space_group_name_H-M   'P 1'
#
loop_
_entity.id
_entity.type
_entity.pdbx_description
1 polymer ?
#
loop_
_entity_poly.entity_id
_entity_poly.type
_entity_poly.pdbx_seq_one_letter_code
_entity_poly.pdbx_strand_id
1 'polypeptide(L)'
;MMEGLNERLRAARFLVNRISPVPLLVRVGIFVTVLVGFLVAYPVEAFVPRSLLALTVVAVLPAVGPRRVWPTFAALVTVGGWLLATVGFDRPPALWRLVAVASLLYLAHTLCALAALLPYDAVVDPDLAVRWLSRAGGVVLASAVLGIVLGWLGGAGGDRGSQAATVAGLLVAVGLSALLGWLLRRR
;
A
#
# COMPACT_ATOMS: atom_id res chain seq x y z
N MET A 1 20.00 27.70 -29.07
CA MET A 1 19.95 26.48 -28.23
C MET A 1 19.85 26.82 -26.72
N MET A 2 20.61 27.78 -26.21
CA MET A 2 20.57 28.23 -24.80
C MET A 2 19.25 28.90 -24.38
N GLU A 3 18.60 29.70 -25.24
CA GLU A 3 17.31 30.36 -24.93
C GLU A 3 16.17 29.36 -24.72
N GLY A 4 16.06 28.33 -25.57
CA GLY A 4 15.07 27.27 -25.40
C GLY A 4 15.29 26.41 -24.14
N LEU A 5 16.54 26.29 -23.67
CA LEU A 5 16.84 25.62 -22.40
C LEU A 5 16.40 26.49 -21.20
N ASN A 6 16.63 27.80 -21.27
CA ASN A 6 16.23 28.76 -20.25
C ASN A 6 14.72 28.89 -20.12
N GLU A 7 13.96 28.87 -21.22
CA GLU A 7 12.49 28.86 -21.17
C GLU A 7 11.94 27.57 -20.57
N ARG A 8 12.50 26.41 -20.92
CA ARG A 8 12.13 25.13 -20.30
C ARG A 8 12.44 25.10 -18.81
N LEU A 9 13.58 25.65 -18.40
CA LEU A 9 13.96 25.78 -16.98
C LEU A 9 13.04 26.73 -16.21
N ARG A 10 12.63 27.86 -16.81
CA ARG A 10 11.64 28.76 -16.20
C ARG A 10 10.28 28.10 -16.09
N ALA A 11 9.80 27.46 -17.15
CA ALA A 11 8.53 26.72 -17.15
C ALA A 11 8.53 25.61 -16.09
N ALA A 12 9.63 24.86 -15.96
CA ALA A 12 9.82 23.85 -14.93
C ALA A 12 9.82 24.48 -13.52
N ARG A 13 10.51 25.60 -13.30
CA ARG A 13 10.49 26.32 -12.01
C ARG A 13 9.10 26.83 -11.65
N PHE A 14 8.34 27.35 -12.61
CA PHE A 14 6.97 27.81 -12.37
C PHE A 14 6.03 26.65 -12.00
N LEU A 15 6.20 25.48 -12.62
CA LEU A 15 5.47 24.26 -12.25
C LEU A 15 5.84 23.76 -10.84
N VAL A 16 7.13 23.80 -10.49
CA VAL A 16 7.61 23.38 -9.16
C VAL A 16 7.15 24.32 -8.06
N ASN A 17 7.16 25.64 -8.29
CA ASN A 17 6.68 26.63 -7.31
C ASN A 17 5.18 26.56 -7.04
N ARG A 18 4.40 25.90 -7.91
CA ARG A 18 2.97 25.65 -7.68
C ARG A 18 2.71 24.38 -6.87
N ILE A 19 3.73 23.58 -6.55
CA ILE A 19 3.53 22.34 -5.79
C ILE A 19 3.26 22.70 -4.33
N SER A 20 2.06 22.36 -3.88
CA SER A 20 1.69 22.49 -2.48
C SER A 20 2.39 21.41 -1.64
N PRO A 21 2.81 21.73 -0.40
CA PRO A 21 3.61 20.81 0.42
C PRO A 21 2.81 19.56 0.85
N VAL A 22 1.50 19.69 1.09
CA VAL A 22 0.66 18.59 1.59
C VAL A 22 0.52 17.45 0.56
N PRO A 23 0.13 17.67 -0.71
CA PRO A 23 0.14 16.61 -1.72
C PRO A 23 1.50 15.94 -1.90
N LEU A 24 2.60 16.69 -1.79
CA LEU A 24 3.95 16.13 -1.84
C LEU A 24 4.22 15.20 -0.64
N LEU A 25 3.87 15.63 0.58
CA LEU A 25 4.00 14.81 1.78
C LEU A 25 3.20 13.51 1.69
N VAL A 26 1.98 13.55 1.14
CA VAL A 26 1.18 12.34 0.91
C VAL A 26 1.92 11.37 -0.03
N ARG A 27 2.53 11.87 -1.11
CA ARG A 27 3.29 11.04 -2.05
C ARG A 27 4.57 10.46 -1.45
N VAL A 28 5.28 11.24 -0.64
CA VAL A 28 6.41 10.74 0.16
C VAL A 28 5.91 9.65 1.13
N GLY A 29 4.76 9.87 1.77
CA GLY A 29 4.10 8.88 2.63
C GLY A 29 3.80 7.58 1.90
N ILE A 30 3.29 7.63 0.67
CA ILE A 30 3.08 6.44 -0.18
C ILE A 30 4.40 5.72 -0.40
N PHE A 31 5.44 6.43 -0.87
CA PHE A 31 6.75 5.84 -1.15
C PHE A 31 7.33 5.14 0.08
N VAL A 32 7.36 5.84 1.22
CA VAL A 32 7.89 5.29 2.47
C VAL A 32 7.09 4.08 2.93
N THR A 33 5.76 4.17 2.91
CA THR A 33 4.89 3.06 3.34
C THR A 33 5.10 1.82 2.47
N VAL A 34 5.17 1.99 1.15
CA VAL A 34 5.40 0.88 0.21
C VAL A 34 6.80 0.30 0.38
N LEU A 35 7.82 1.14 0.50
CA LEU A 35 9.20 0.71 0.70
C LEU A 35 9.36 -0.09 2.00
N VAL A 36 8.82 0.42 3.11
CA VAL A 36 8.80 -0.30 4.39
C VAL A 36 7.99 -1.60 4.26
N GLY A 37 6.89 -1.60 3.51
CA GLY A 37 6.14 -2.80 3.15
C GLY A 37 7.02 -3.87 2.49
N PHE A 38 7.85 -3.49 1.53
CA PHE A 38 8.82 -4.40 0.90
C PHE A 38 9.87 -4.90 1.89
N LEU A 39 10.41 -4.02 2.74
CA LEU A 39 11.42 -4.40 3.73
C LEU A 39 10.89 -5.39 4.76
N VAL A 40 9.62 -5.27 5.14
CA VAL A 40 8.97 -6.21 6.08
C VAL A 40 8.57 -7.52 5.40
N ALA A 41 8.18 -7.46 4.11
CA ALA A 41 7.70 -8.62 3.37
C ALA A 41 8.82 -9.55 2.89
N TYR A 42 9.94 -9.01 2.40
CA TYR A 42 11.02 -9.79 1.82
C TYR A 42 11.96 -10.41 2.88
N PRO A 43 12.59 -11.56 2.56
CA PRO A 43 13.67 -12.11 3.38
C PRO A 43 14.94 -11.26 3.22
N VAL A 44 15.81 -11.22 4.24
CA VAL A 44 17.00 -10.33 4.23
C VAL A 44 18.00 -10.74 3.17
N GLU A 45 18.02 -12.02 2.83
CA GLU A 45 18.80 -12.66 1.78
C GLU A 45 18.45 -12.12 0.40
N ALA A 46 17.24 -11.60 0.21
CA ALA A 46 16.83 -10.98 -1.04
C ALA A 46 17.40 -9.58 -1.23
N PHE A 47 17.92 -8.89 -0.19
CA PHE A 47 18.36 -7.50 -0.24
C PHE A 47 19.78 -7.31 -0.79
N VAL A 48 19.98 -7.68 -2.06
CA VAL A 48 21.19 -7.31 -2.82
C VAL A 48 21.04 -5.93 -3.47
N PRO A 49 22.13 -5.18 -3.77
CA PRO A 49 22.04 -3.80 -4.28
C PRO A 49 21.10 -3.62 -5.49
N ARG A 50 21.12 -4.57 -6.44
CA ARG A 50 20.23 -4.56 -7.61
C ARG A 50 18.75 -4.70 -7.23
N SER A 51 18.44 -5.57 -6.28
CA SER A 51 17.08 -5.77 -5.79
C SER A 51 16.57 -4.56 -5.02
N LEU A 52 17.39 -3.95 -4.16
CA LEU A 52 17.04 -2.75 -3.40
C LEU A 52 16.73 -1.59 -4.33
N LEU A 53 17.52 -1.42 -5.39
CA LEU A 53 17.24 -0.44 -6.43
C LEU A 53 15.92 -0.75 -7.14
N ALA A 54 15.67 -2.01 -7.52
CA ALA A 54 14.41 -2.41 -8.15
C ALA A 54 13.20 -2.16 -7.25
N LEU A 55 13.25 -2.57 -5.97
CA LEU A 55 12.19 -2.34 -4.99
C LEU A 55 11.95 -0.85 -4.74
N THR A 56 13.02 -0.05 -4.71
CA THR A 56 12.93 1.41 -4.61
C THR A 56 12.20 2.00 -5.82
N VAL A 57 12.56 1.58 -7.04
CA VAL A 57 11.86 2.00 -8.27
C VAL A 57 10.38 1.62 -8.22
N VAL A 58 10.07 0.39 -7.82
CA VAL A 58 8.68 -0.08 -7.69
C VAL A 58 7.91 0.75 -6.64
N ALA A 59 8.54 1.12 -5.52
CA ALA A 59 7.92 1.94 -4.48
C ALA A 59 7.62 3.37 -4.96
N VAL A 60 8.38 3.89 -5.92
CA VAL A 60 8.14 5.21 -6.54
C VAL A 60 6.90 5.18 -7.45
N LEU A 61 6.61 4.07 -8.13
CA LEU A 61 5.51 3.97 -9.10
C LEU A 61 4.13 4.41 -8.54
N PRO A 62 3.65 3.89 -7.40
CA PRO A 62 2.37 4.33 -6.82
C PRO A 62 2.43 5.77 -6.29
N ALA A 63 3.59 6.24 -5.83
CA ALA A 63 3.76 7.61 -5.34
C ALA A 63 3.66 8.65 -6.47
N VAL A 64 4.10 8.30 -7.69
CA VAL A 64 3.99 9.18 -8.87
C VAL A 64 2.64 9.02 -9.57
N GLY A 65 2.15 7.79 -9.73
CA GLY A 65 0.92 7.49 -10.46
C GLY A 65 -0.16 6.78 -9.64
N PRO A 66 -0.74 7.42 -8.61
CA PRO A 66 -1.69 6.78 -7.68
C PRO A 66 -3.02 6.34 -8.34
N ARG A 67 -3.40 6.93 -9.49
CA ARG A 67 -4.64 6.60 -10.22
C ARG A 67 -4.55 5.39 -11.15
N ARG A 68 -3.36 4.81 -11.32
CA ARG A 68 -3.10 3.74 -12.31
C ARG A 68 -3.07 2.38 -11.63
N VAL A 69 -2.64 1.36 -12.38
CA VAL A 69 -2.42 0.00 -11.89
C VAL A 69 -1.26 -0.13 -10.89
N TRP A 70 -0.49 0.94 -10.66
CA TRP A 70 0.73 0.91 -9.86
C TRP A 70 0.54 0.55 -8.38
N PRO A 71 -0.50 1.04 -7.66
CA PRO A 71 -0.74 0.60 -6.29
C PRO A 71 -1.03 -0.91 -6.21
N THR A 72 -1.81 -1.44 -7.16
CA THR A 72 -2.08 -2.87 -7.26
C THR A 72 -0.82 -3.65 -7.57
N PHE A 73 -0.01 -3.18 -8.53
CA PHE A 73 1.26 -3.82 -8.86
C PHE A 73 2.20 -3.87 -7.66
N ALA A 74 2.37 -2.75 -6.93
CA ALA A 74 3.18 -2.71 -5.72
C ALA A 74 2.64 -3.68 -4.64
N ALA A 75 1.32 -3.74 -4.45
CA ALA A 75 0.70 -4.68 -3.53
C ALA A 75 0.99 -6.15 -3.91
N LEU A 76 0.91 -6.49 -5.20
CA LEU A 76 1.27 -7.83 -5.68
C LEU A 76 2.74 -8.15 -5.45
N VAL A 77 3.65 -7.19 -5.65
CA VAL A 77 5.08 -7.35 -5.35
C VAL A 77 5.30 -7.56 -3.84
N THR A 78 4.60 -6.83 -2.97
CA THR A 78 4.67 -7.03 -1.51
C THR A 78 4.19 -8.43 -1.12
N VAL A 79 3.05 -8.88 -1.66
CA VAL A 79 2.52 -10.23 -1.42
C VAL A 79 3.48 -11.30 -1.97
N GLY A 80 4.06 -11.08 -3.15
CA GLY A 80 5.07 -11.96 -3.73
C GLY A 80 6.31 -12.07 -2.84
N GLY A 81 6.80 -10.97 -2.29
CA GLY A 81 7.89 -10.94 -1.31
C GLY A 81 7.56 -11.71 -0.03
N TRP A 82 6.35 -11.54 0.48
CA TRP A 82 5.86 -12.29 1.64
C TRP A 82 5.84 -13.79 1.39
N LEU A 83 5.26 -14.22 0.25
CA LEU A 83 5.21 -15.62 -0.14
C LEU A 83 6.60 -16.22 -0.35
N LEU A 84 7.51 -15.45 -0.97
CA LEU A 84 8.90 -15.84 -1.13
C LEU A 84 9.55 -16.07 0.24
N ALA A 85 9.35 -15.17 1.21
CA ALA A 85 9.88 -15.35 2.55
C ALA A 85 9.32 -16.59 3.25
N THR A 86 8.00 -16.82 3.16
CA THR A 86 7.34 -17.91 3.90
C THR A 86 7.49 -19.29 3.27
N VAL A 87 7.46 -19.37 1.94
CA VAL A 87 7.47 -20.66 1.19
C VAL A 87 8.84 -20.93 0.58
N GLY A 88 9.56 -19.89 0.16
CA GLY A 88 10.87 -20.04 -0.50
C GLY A 88 12.07 -20.07 0.45
N PHE A 89 11.92 -19.49 1.65
CA PHE A 89 12.99 -19.38 2.65
C PHE A 89 12.59 -19.98 4.02
N ASP A 90 11.52 -20.78 4.07
CA ASP A 90 10.99 -21.45 5.27
C ASP A 90 10.85 -20.53 6.50
N ARG A 91 10.67 -19.22 6.28
CA ARG A 91 10.57 -18.25 7.36
C ARG A 91 9.15 -18.29 7.92
N PRO A 92 8.93 -18.80 9.14
CA PRO A 92 7.58 -19.00 9.65
C PRO A 92 6.79 -17.68 9.66
N PRO A 93 5.48 -17.73 9.35
CA PRO A 93 4.61 -16.57 9.39
C PRO A 93 4.44 -16.12 10.84
N ALA A 94 5.03 -14.97 11.17
CA ALA A 94 4.87 -14.36 12.49
C ALA A 94 3.69 -13.39 12.48
N LEU A 95 2.85 -13.43 13.53
CA LEU A 95 1.65 -12.61 13.66
C LEU A 95 1.94 -11.12 13.49
N TRP A 96 2.97 -10.61 14.18
CA TRP A 96 3.35 -9.19 14.09
C TRP A 96 3.72 -8.79 12.65
N ARG A 97 4.39 -9.68 11.90
CA ARG A 97 4.85 -9.43 10.53
C ARG A 97 3.65 -9.43 9.58
N LEU A 98 2.69 -10.33 9.80
CA LEU A 98 1.43 -10.38 9.05
C LEU A 98 0.61 -9.10 9.27
N VAL A 99 0.42 -8.72 10.54
CA VAL A 99 -0.28 -7.48 10.91
C VAL A 99 0.42 -6.26 10.32
N ALA A 100 1.76 -6.20 10.38
CA ALA A 100 2.53 -5.11 9.80
C ALA A 100 2.35 -5.02 8.28
N VAL A 101 2.50 -6.13 7.54
CA VAL A 101 2.31 -6.15 6.08
C VAL A 101 0.88 -5.77 5.69
N ALA A 102 -0.13 -6.33 6.36
CA ALA A 102 -1.53 -5.99 6.11
C ALA A 102 -1.80 -4.50 6.38
N SER A 103 -1.27 -3.96 7.47
CA SER A 103 -1.41 -2.54 7.84
C SER A 103 -0.74 -1.62 6.81
N LEU A 104 0.48 -1.96 6.38
CA LEU A 104 1.23 -1.18 5.39
C LEU A 104 0.55 -1.23 4.01
N LEU A 105 0.02 -2.39 3.60
CA LEU A 105 -0.76 -2.51 2.37
C LEU A 105 -2.02 -1.65 2.41
N TYR A 106 -2.78 -1.69 3.51
CA TYR A 106 -3.97 -0.87 3.69
C TYR A 106 -3.63 0.62 3.70
N LEU A 107 -2.57 1.01 4.41
CA LEU A 107 -2.12 2.40 4.49
C LEU A 107 -1.62 2.90 3.12
N ALA A 108 -0.83 2.11 2.39
CA ALA A 108 -0.39 2.47 1.05
C ALA A 108 -1.57 2.65 0.10
N HIS A 109 -2.55 1.74 0.16
CA HIS A 109 -3.77 1.81 -0.66
C HIS A 109 -4.59 3.07 -0.35
N THR A 110 -4.84 3.37 0.92
CA THR A 110 -5.63 4.54 1.31
C THR A 110 -4.91 5.86 1.00
N LEU A 111 -3.58 5.91 1.15
CA LEU A 111 -2.79 7.08 0.75
C LEU A 111 -2.79 7.27 -0.77
N CYS A 112 -2.75 6.19 -1.55
CA CYS A 112 -2.92 6.27 -3.00
C CYS A 112 -4.32 6.78 -3.38
N ALA A 113 -5.37 6.32 -2.70
CA ALA A 113 -6.73 6.82 -2.92
C ALA A 113 -6.84 8.33 -2.60
N LEU A 114 -6.22 8.79 -1.51
CA LEU A 114 -6.16 10.21 -1.17
C LEU A 114 -5.37 11.01 -2.22
N ALA A 115 -4.16 10.57 -2.58
CA ALA A 115 -3.32 11.23 -3.58
C ALA A 115 -3.94 11.24 -4.97
N ALA A 116 -4.78 10.25 -5.29
CA ALA A 116 -5.56 10.24 -6.52
C ALA A 116 -6.57 11.39 -6.55
N LEU A 117 -7.02 11.95 -5.43
CA LEU A 117 -7.95 13.07 -5.41
C LEU A 117 -7.27 14.44 -5.28
N LEU A 118 -5.95 14.47 -5.05
CA LEU A 118 -5.18 15.69 -4.81
C LEU A 118 -4.35 16.10 -6.04
N PRO A 119 -4.74 17.18 -6.75
CA PRO A 119 -3.82 17.90 -7.63
C PRO A 119 -2.53 18.30 -6.92
N TYR A 120 -1.42 18.42 -7.67
CA TYR A 120 -0.13 18.81 -7.08
C TYR A 120 -0.14 20.23 -6.52
N ASP A 121 -1.01 21.09 -7.03
CA ASP A 121 -1.21 22.48 -6.61
C ASP A 121 -2.35 22.66 -5.60
N ALA A 122 -2.99 21.58 -5.17
CA ALA A 122 -4.09 21.65 -4.23
C ALA A 122 -3.64 22.16 -2.85
N VAL A 123 -4.30 23.22 -2.39
CA VAL A 123 -4.19 23.69 -1.01
C VAL A 123 -5.12 22.83 -0.16
N VAL A 124 -4.52 22.01 0.70
CA VAL A 124 -5.24 21.04 1.54
C VAL A 124 -5.03 21.42 3.00
N ASP A 125 -6.11 21.48 3.75
CA ASP A 125 -6.06 21.64 5.20
C ASP A 125 -5.36 20.42 5.84
N PRO A 126 -4.27 20.61 6.62
CA PRO A 126 -3.59 19.50 7.29
C PRO A 126 -4.50 18.69 8.22
N ASP A 127 -5.56 19.28 8.77
CA ASP A 127 -6.53 18.56 9.60
C ASP A 127 -7.27 17.46 8.82
N LEU A 128 -7.45 17.64 7.51
CA LEU A 128 -7.99 16.59 6.64
C LEU A 128 -7.09 15.36 6.64
N ALA A 129 -5.77 15.55 6.53
CA ALA A 129 -4.82 14.45 6.53
C ALA A 129 -4.81 13.72 7.86
N VAL A 130 -4.88 14.45 8.98
CA VAL A 130 -4.95 13.87 10.32
C VAL A 130 -6.23 13.06 10.51
N ARG A 131 -7.39 13.60 10.10
CA ARG A 131 -8.67 12.88 10.15
C ARG A 131 -8.70 11.65 9.24
N TRP A 132 -8.04 11.73 8.08
CA TRP A 132 -7.92 10.59 7.18
C TRP A 132 -7.07 9.47 7.79
N LEU A 133 -5.89 9.84 8.33
CA LEU A 133 -4.98 8.92 8.98
C LEU A 133 -5.58 8.31 10.25
N SER A 134 -6.34 9.07 11.05
CA SER A 134 -7.00 8.53 12.24
C SER A 134 -8.08 7.52 11.89
N ARG A 135 -8.88 7.78 10.84
CA ARG A 135 -9.84 6.81 10.31
C ARG A 135 -9.15 5.55 9.79
N ALA A 136 -8.07 5.71 9.03
CA ALA A 136 -7.29 4.59 8.53
C ALA A 136 -6.69 3.76 9.68
N GLY A 137 -6.15 4.43 10.70
CA GLY A 137 -5.64 3.80 11.92
C GLY A 137 -6.73 3.05 12.68
N GLY A 138 -7.94 3.61 12.78
CA GLY A 138 -9.09 2.93 13.38
C GLY A 138 -9.48 1.66 12.63
N VAL A 139 -9.50 1.69 11.30
CA VAL A 139 -9.77 0.49 10.48
C VAL A 139 -8.67 -0.56 10.65
N VAL A 140 -7.40 -0.15 10.64
CA VAL A 140 -6.27 -1.05 10.87
C VAL A 140 -6.35 -1.68 12.25
N LEU A 141 -6.61 -0.89 13.29
CA LEU A 141 -6.72 -1.37 14.67
C LEU A 141 -7.87 -2.37 14.81
N ALA A 142 -9.07 -2.03 14.32
CA ALA A 142 -10.21 -2.93 14.34
C ALA A 142 -9.93 -4.23 13.58
N SER A 143 -9.30 -4.14 12.40
CA SER A 143 -8.94 -5.30 11.59
C SER A 143 -7.88 -6.17 12.26
N ALA A 144 -6.89 -5.56 12.92
CA ALA A 144 -5.87 -6.28 13.67
C ALA A 144 -6.48 -7.00 14.88
N VAL A 145 -7.33 -6.33 15.66
CA VAL A 145 -8.04 -6.94 16.80
C VAL A 145 -8.88 -8.12 16.31
N LEU A 146 -9.71 -7.93 15.29
CA LEU A 146 -10.52 -9.01 14.72
C LEU A 146 -9.65 -10.16 14.19
N GLY A 147 -8.58 -9.86 13.46
CA GLY A 147 -7.66 -10.86 12.93
C GLY A 147 -6.96 -11.66 14.04
N ILE A 148 -6.55 -11.01 15.12
CA ILE A 148 -5.94 -11.66 16.29
C ILE A 148 -6.95 -12.56 16.99
N VAL A 149 -8.17 -12.06 17.24
CA VAL A 149 -9.24 -12.84 17.88
C VAL A 149 -9.60 -14.06 17.04
N LEU A 150 -9.77 -13.89 15.73
CA LEU A 150 -10.06 -14.99 14.81
C LEU A 150 -8.91 -16.00 14.72
N GLY A 151 -7.67 -15.53 14.70
CA GLY A 151 -6.49 -16.39 14.73
C GLY A 151 -6.40 -17.22 16.03
N TRP A 152 -6.68 -16.59 17.17
CA TRP A 152 -6.73 -17.25 18.47
C TRP A 152 -7.85 -18.30 18.54
N LEU A 153 -9.06 -17.94 18.10
CA LEU A 153 -10.20 -18.87 18.02
C LEU A 153 -9.93 -20.03 17.04
N GLY A 154 -9.25 -19.76 15.93
CA GLY A 154 -8.84 -20.77 14.96
C GLY A 154 -7.83 -21.78 15.55
N GLY A 155 -6.88 -21.30 16.36
CA GLY A 155 -5.94 -22.16 17.08
C GLY A 155 -6.60 -23.02 18.17
N ALA A 156 -7.68 -22.52 18.79
CA ALA A 156 -8.47 -23.29 19.75
C ALA A 156 -9.24 -24.47 19.09
N GLY A 157 -9.40 -24.47 17.77
CA GLY A 157 -10.06 -25.54 17.00
C GLY A 157 -9.20 -26.76 16.64
N GLY A 158 -7.94 -26.81 17.08
CA GLY A 158 -6.97 -27.90 16.81
C GLY A 158 -6.12 -27.70 15.55
N ASP A 159 -5.13 -28.59 15.33
CA ASP A 159 -4.06 -28.47 14.30
C ASP A 159 -4.52 -28.55 12.82
N ARG A 160 -5.84 -28.65 12.57
CA ARG A 160 -6.39 -28.75 11.22
C ARG A 160 -7.13 -27.48 10.85
N GLY A 161 -6.37 -26.46 10.44
CA GLY A 161 -6.93 -25.31 9.73
C GLY A 161 -7.72 -25.79 8.50
N SER A 162 -9.02 -25.51 8.44
CA SER A 162 -9.86 -25.94 7.33
C SER A 162 -9.55 -25.12 6.07
N GLN A 163 -8.77 -25.69 5.15
CA GLN A 163 -8.49 -25.09 3.85
C GLN A 163 -9.79 -24.73 3.10
N ALA A 164 -10.82 -25.57 3.23
CA ALA A 164 -12.14 -25.31 2.65
C ALA A 164 -12.79 -24.03 3.21
N ALA A 165 -12.70 -23.81 4.53
CA ALA A 165 -13.22 -22.59 5.15
C ALA A 165 -12.45 -21.34 4.68
N THR A 166 -11.13 -21.42 4.54
CA THR A 166 -10.31 -20.32 4.00
C THR A 166 -10.66 -20.01 2.55
N VAL A 167 -10.82 -21.03 1.71
CA VAL A 167 -11.23 -20.86 0.30
C VAL A 167 -12.63 -20.27 0.22
N ALA A 168 -13.59 -20.77 1.01
CA ALA A 168 -14.95 -20.23 1.06
C ALA A 168 -14.96 -18.76 1.51
N GLY A 169 -14.21 -18.41 2.56
CA GLY A 169 -14.05 -17.03 3.01
C GLY A 169 -13.46 -16.12 1.92
N LEU A 170 -12.46 -16.60 1.19
CA LEU A 170 -11.87 -15.86 0.07
C LEU A 170 -12.88 -15.64 -1.06
N LEU A 171 -13.65 -16.67 -1.43
CA LEU A 171 -14.69 -16.56 -2.45
C LEU A 171 -15.77 -15.56 -2.05
N VAL A 172 -16.20 -15.56 -0.79
CA VAL A 172 -17.15 -14.56 -0.26
C VAL A 172 -16.56 -13.15 -0.35
N ALA A 173 -15.30 -12.95 0.06
CA ALA A 173 -14.64 -11.65 -0.01
C ALA A 173 -14.51 -11.13 -1.45
N VAL A 174 -14.13 -12.00 -2.39
CA VAL A 174 -14.04 -11.68 -3.82
C VAL A 174 -15.43 -11.37 -4.39
N GLY A 175 -16.44 -12.17 -4.07
CA GLY A 175 -17.82 -11.96 -4.50
C GLY A 175 -18.39 -10.63 -4.01
N LEU A 176 -18.19 -10.29 -2.74
CA LEU A 176 -18.61 -9.01 -2.17
C LEU A 176 -17.88 -7.83 -2.84
N SER A 177 -16.57 -7.96 -3.09
CA SER A 177 -15.79 -6.93 -3.77
C SER A 177 -16.26 -6.71 -5.21
N ALA A 178 -16.55 -7.79 -5.94
CA ALA A 178 -17.10 -7.72 -7.30
C ALA A 178 -18.51 -7.11 -7.32
N LEU A 179 -19.37 -7.48 -6.37
CA LEU A 179 -20.70 -6.92 -6.20
C LEU A 179 -20.65 -5.42 -5.93
N LEU A 180 -19.81 -4.98 -5.00
CA LEU A 180 -19.60 -3.56 -4.71
C LEU A 180 -19.09 -2.80 -5.94
N GLY A 181 -18.10 -3.35 -6.64
CA GLY A 181 -17.58 -2.76 -7.88
C GLY A 181 -18.64 -2.64 -8.97
N TRP A 182 -19.52 -3.63 -9.11
CA TRP A 182 -20.63 -3.59 -10.05
C TRP A 182 -21.71 -2.58 -9.66
N LEU A 183 -22.07 -2.52 -8.36
CA LEU A 183 -23.05 -1.55 -7.85
C LEU A 183 -22.59 -0.11 -8.07
N LEU A 184 -21.29 0.16 -7.89
CA LEU A 184 -20.70 1.49 -8.12
C LEU A 184 -20.66 1.89 -9.59
N ARG A 185 -20.54 0.93 -10.52
CA ARG A 185 -20.57 1.20 -11.98
C ARG A 185 -21.98 1.39 -12.54
N ARG A 186 -23.01 1.03 -11.78
CA ARG A 186 -24.41 1.17 -12.17
C ARG A 186 -25.02 2.54 -11.83
N ARG A 187 -24.32 3.34 -11.02
CA ARG A 187 -24.67 4.73 -10.74
C ARG A 187 -23.89 5.66 -11.65
#